data_AF-A0A2G6ENM1-F1
#
_entry.id   AF-A0A2G6ENM1-F1
#
_cell.length_a   1.000
_cell.length_b   1.000
_cell.length_c   1.000
_cell.angle_alpha   90.00
_cell.angle_beta   90.00
_cell.angle_gamma   90.00
#
_symmetry.space_group_name_H-M   'P 1'
#
loop_
_entity.id
_entity.type
_entity.pdbx_description
1 polymer ?
#
loop_
_entity_poly.entity_id
_entity_poly.type
_entity_poly.pdbx_seq_one_letter_code
_entity_poly.pdbx_strand_id
1 'polypeptide(L)'
;MSKKNDEVKDDFKAKGLKEANDVLDIMRLEEKERYGYNRYLDSLHLKASEAFSLEKLAEFEVREDEKTLIAKNMLKAGLENRIIAETTGLSIEKIEALKNLRTP
;
A
#
# COMPACT_ATOMS: atom_id res chain seq x y z
N MET A 1 -1.48 57.62 -0.88
CA MET A 1 -0.92 56.52 -1.69
C MET A 1 -1.71 55.26 -1.38
N SER A 2 -2.66 54.87 -2.24
CA SER A 2 -3.37 53.59 -2.10
C SER A 2 -2.46 52.46 -2.57
N LYS A 3 -2.05 51.58 -1.65
CA LYS A 3 -1.44 50.30 -2.05
C LYS A 3 -2.56 49.44 -2.65
N LYS A 4 -2.40 49.12 -3.93
CA LYS A 4 -3.28 48.22 -4.69
C LYS A 4 -3.24 46.85 -4.01
N ASN A 5 -4.40 46.38 -3.57
CA ASN A 5 -4.61 44.95 -3.35
C ASN A 5 -4.63 44.32 -4.73
N ASP A 6 -3.54 43.67 -5.13
CA ASP A 6 -3.49 42.86 -6.34
C ASP A 6 -4.37 41.63 -6.10
N GLU A 7 -5.66 41.75 -6.42
CA GLU A 7 -6.57 40.62 -6.55
C GLU A 7 -6.09 39.77 -7.73
N VAL A 8 -5.63 38.56 -7.44
CA VAL A 8 -5.28 37.57 -8.45
C VAL A 8 -6.55 37.25 -9.22
N LYS A 9 -6.57 37.60 -10.52
CA LYS A 9 -7.70 37.30 -11.41
C LYS A 9 -7.97 35.79 -11.44
N ASP A 10 -9.22 35.42 -11.16
CA ASP A 10 -9.76 34.07 -10.96
C ASP A 10 -9.72 33.17 -12.23
N ASP A 11 -9.17 33.66 -13.33
CA ASP A 11 -9.17 32.99 -14.64
C ASP A 11 -7.96 32.06 -14.89
N PHE A 12 -6.96 32.06 -14.01
CA PHE A 12 -5.76 31.22 -14.16
C PHE A 12 -5.94 29.82 -13.55
N LYS A 13 -6.58 28.91 -14.28
CA LYS A 13 -6.70 27.47 -13.93
C LYS A 13 -5.42 26.66 -14.19
N ALA A 14 -4.27 27.18 -13.75
CA ALA A 14 -3.03 26.40 -13.77
C ALA A 14 -3.00 25.50 -12.51
N LYS A 15 -2.70 24.21 -12.68
CA LYS A 15 -2.65 23.23 -11.56
C LYS A 15 -1.81 23.74 -10.37
N GLY A 16 -0.69 24.42 -10.66
CA GLY A 16 0.19 24.99 -9.65
C GLY A 16 -0.37 26.21 -8.90
N LEU A 17 -1.35 26.93 -9.46
CA LEU A 17 -1.96 28.08 -8.78
C LEU A 17 -2.87 27.61 -7.63
N LYS A 18 -3.54 26.48 -7.82
CA LYS A 18 -4.39 25.85 -6.80
C LYS A 18 -3.55 25.31 -5.64
N GLU A 19 -2.49 24.56 -5.95
CA GLU A 19 -1.56 24.04 -4.94
C GLU A 19 -0.89 25.17 -4.14
N ALA A 20 -0.54 26.29 -4.79
CA ALA A 20 0.01 27.47 -4.11
C ALA A 20 -1.00 28.17 -3.18
N ASN A 21 -2.28 28.24 -3.58
CA ASN A 21 -3.35 28.78 -2.72
C ASN A 21 -3.59 27.90 -1.49
N ASP A 22 -3.65 26.58 -1.67
CA ASP A 22 -3.83 25.64 -0.55
C ASP A 22 -2.69 25.77 0.48
N VAL A 23 -1.44 25.94 0.01
CA VAL A 23 -0.28 26.20 0.86
C VAL A 23 -0.39 27.56 1.56
N LEU A 24 -0.80 28.61 0.84
CA LEU A 24 -0.98 29.95 1.42
C LEU A 24 -2.06 29.97 2.50
N ASP A 25 -3.15 29.22 2.33
CA ASP A 25 -4.23 29.14 3.31
C ASP A 25 -3.80 28.37 4.56
N ILE A 26 -3.00 27.30 4.42
CA ILE A 26 -2.35 26.65 5.56
C ILE A 26 -1.37 27.62 6.25
N MET A 27 -0.64 28.44 5.48
CA MET A 27 0.23 29.50 5.99
C MET A 27 -0.53 30.71 6.57
N ARG A 28 -1.86 30.75 6.52
CA ARG A 28 -2.67 31.77 7.18
C ARG A 28 -3.29 31.30 8.48
N LEU A 29 -3.33 29.98 8.72
CA LEU A 29 -3.76 29.41 9.99
C LEU A 29 -2.86 29.87 11.14
N GLU A 30 -3.44 30.09 12.32
CA GLU A 30 -2.67 30.36 13.52
C GLU A 30 -1.82 29.14 13.91
N GLU A 31 -0.69 29.36 14.58
CA GLU A 31 0.31 28.32 14.88
C GLU A 31 -0.29 27.09 15.57
N LYS A 32 -1.28 27.31 16.45
CA LYS A 32 -2.01 26.26 17.16
C LYS A 32 -2.91 25.43 16.24
N GLU A 33 -3.54 26.07 15.25
CA GLU A 33 -4.41 25.41 14.27
C GLU A 33 -3.59 24.60 13.27
N ARG A 34 -2.43 25.13 12.84
CA ARG A 34 -1.47 24.37 12.00
C ARG A 34 -0.99 23.11 12.70
N TYR A 35 -0.67 23.20 13.98
CA TYR A 35 -0.27 22.02 14.75
C TYR A 35 -1.37 20.95 14.78
N GLY A 36 -2.62 21.35 15.06
CA GLY A 36 -3.76 20.43 15.04
C GLY A 36 -3.99 19.79 13.66
N TYR A 37 -3.89 20.59 12.60
CA TYR A 37 -4.03 20.12 11.23
C TYR A 37 -2.92 19.13 10.83
N ASN A 38 -1.66 19.44 11.12
CA ASN A 38 -0.54 18.54 10.84
C ASN A 38 -0.68 17.22 11.61
N ARG A 39 -1.09 17.27 12.88
CA ARG A 39 -1.38 16.06 13.67
C ARG A 39 -2.51 15.22 13.08
N TYR A 40 -3.53 15.87 12.53
CA TYR A 40 -4.60 15.18 11.82
C TYR A 40 -4.09 14.52 10.52
N LEU A 41 -3.28 15.23 9.72
CA LEU A 41 -2.65 14.66 8.53
C LEU A 41 -1.76 13.46 8.87
N ASP A 42 -0.91 13.57 9.90
CA ASP A 42 -0.09 12.46 10.40
C ASP A 42 -0.96 11.25 10.75
N SER A 43 -2.10 11.48 11.42
CA SER A 43 -3.03 10.41 11.77
C SER A 43 -3.69 9.76 10.55
N LEU A 44 -3.99 10.53 9.51
CA LEU A 44 -4.53 10.01 8.25
C LEU A 44 -3.48 9.18 7.50
N HIS A 45 -2.24 9.66 7.44
CA HIS A 45 -1.13 8.95 6.81
C HIS A 45 -0.82 7.63 7.52
N LEU A 46 -0.85 7.61 8.86
CA LEU A 46 -0.67 6.39 9.63
C LEU A 46 -1.77 5.38 9.31
N LYS A 47 -3.05 5.79 9.37
CA LYS A 47 -4.20 4.91 9.04
C LYS A 47 -4.13 4.37 7.61
N ALA A 48 -3.73 5.20 6.65
CA ALA A 48 -3.58 4.78 5.27
C ALA A 48 -2.45 3.75 5.10
N SER A 49 -1.32 3.96 5.78
CA SER A 49 -0.18 3.04 5.77
C SER A 49 -0.54 1.69 6.42
N GLU A 50 -1.27 1.72 7.52
CA GLU A 50 -1.78 0.51 8.20
C GLU A 50 -2.73 -0.28 7.30
N ALA A 51 -3.73 0.39 6.72
CA ALA A 51 -4.69 -0.23 5.81
C ALA A 51 -4.00 -0.86 4.59
N PHE A 52 -3.06 -0.14 3.97
CA PHE A 52 -2.28 -0.66 2.85
C PHE A 52 -1.45 -1.88 3.24
N SER A 53 -0.83 -1.87 4.42
CA SER A 53 -0.04 -2.99 4.91
C SER A 53 -0.90 -4.22 5.16
N LEU A 54 -2.08 -4.05 5.77
CA LEU A 54 -3.04 -5.13 6.00
C LEU A 54 -3.56 -5.73 4.69
N GLU A 55 -3.91 -4.89 3.71
CA GLU A 55 -4.34 -5.35 2.39
C GLU A 55 -3.23 -6.17 1.71
N LYS A 56 -1.98 -5.71 1.77
CA LYS A 56 -0.85 -6.43 1.17
C LYS A 56 -0.55 -7.75 1.87
N LEU A 57 -0.70 -7.81 3.19
CA LEU A 57 -0.59 -9.06 3.93
C LEU A 57 -1.69 -10.05 3.53
N ALA A 58 -2.94 -9.61 3.44
CA ALA A 58 -4.05 -10.44 3.00
C ALA A 58 -3.86 -10.95 1.56
N GLU A 59 -3.43 -10.09 0.62
CA GLU A 59 -3.08 -10.50 -0.74
C GLU A 59 -1.95 -11.55 -0.75
N PHE A 60 -0.95 -11.40 0.11
CA PHE A 60 0.16 -12.33 0.19
C PHE A 60 -0.29 -13.70 0.73
N GLU A 61 -1.11 -13.72 1.77
CA GLU A 61 -1.70 -14.94 2.31
C GLU A 61 -2.53 -15.70 1.26
N VAL A 62 -3.41 -15.00 0.53
CA VAL A 62 -4.20 -15.60 -0.56
C VAL A 62 -3.30 -16.22 -1.63
N ARG A 63 -2.25 -15.50 -2.06
CA ARG A 63 -1.31 -16.03 -3.07
C ARG A 63 -0.54 -17.24 -2.55
N GLU A 64 -0.10 -17.24 -1.29
CA GLU A 64 0.59 -18.38 -0.69
C GLU A 64 -0.33 -19.60 -0.56
N ASP A 65 -1.62 -19.40 -0.27
CA ASP A 65 -2.63 -20.47 -0.24
C ASP A 65 -2.87 -21.07 -1.64
N GLU A 66 -2.98 -20.23 -2.66
CA GLU A 66 -3.12 -20.66 -4.06
C GLU A 66 -1.91 -21.48 -4.52
N LYS A 67 -0.70 -20.99 -4.28
CA LYS A 67 0.54 -21.73 -4.59
C LYS A 67 0.60 -23.05 -3.84
N THR A 68 0.20 -23.07 -2.58
CA THR A 68 0.15 -24.27 -1.75
C THR A 68 -0.85 -25.29 -2.32
N LEU A 69 -2.02 -24.84 -2.79
CA LEU A 69 -3.01 -25.70 -3.43
C LEU A 69 -2.48 -26.30 -4.75
N ILE A 70 -1.84 -25.48 -5.58
CA ILE A 70 -1.21 -25.92 -6.83
C ILE A 70 -0.12 -26.96 -6.53
N ALA A 71 0.77 -26.68 -5.57
CA ALA A 71 1.82 -27.61 -5.15
C ALA A 71 1.25 -28.94 -4.65
N LYS A 72 0.17 -28.92 -3.85
CA LYS A 72 -0.53 -30.14 -3.41
C LYS A 72 -1.07 -30.96 -4.58
N ASN A 73 -1.61 -30.30 -5.60
CA ASN A 73 -2.12 -30.98 -6.81
C ASN A 73 -0.98 -31.56 -7.67
N MET A 74 0.15 -30.85 -7.76
CA MET A 74 1.34 -31.35 -8.45
C MET A 74 1.98 -32.54 -7.73
N LEU A 75 2.05 -32.51 -6.40
CA LEU A 75 2.47 -33.64 -5.57
C LEU A 75 1.55 -34.85 -5.78
N LYS A 76 0.22 -34.64 -5.88
CA LYS A 76 -0.75 -35.69 -6.23
C LYS A 76 -0.50 -36.29 -7.61
N ALA A 77 -0.06 -35.47 -8.57
CA ALA A 77 0.29 -35.90 -9.91
C ALA A 77 1.66 -36.61 -9.99
N GLY A 78 2.41 -36.71 -8.88
CA GLY A 78 3.70 -37.40 -8.83
C GLY A 78 4.86 -36.61 -9.41
N LEU A 79 4.74 -35.28 -9.56
CA LEU A 79 5.83 -34.43 -10.04
C LEU A 79 6.96 -34.32 -9.00
N GLU A 80 8.18 -34.13 -9.49
CA GLU A 80 9.35 -33.97 -8.64
C GLU A 80 9.32 -32.65 -7.88
N ASN A 81 9.76 -32.66 -6.60
CA ASN A 81 9.77 -31.50 -5.72
C ASN A 81 10.47 -30.28 -6.36
N ARG A 82 11.55 -30.52 -7.13
CA ARG A 82 12.29 -29.45 -7.81
C ARG A 82 11.44 -28.73 -8.86
N ILE A 83 10.71 -29.46 -9.69
CA ILE A 83 9.82 -28.90 -10.72
C ILE A 83 8.69 -28.11 -10.05
N ILE A 84 8.15 -28.63 -8.94
CA ILE A 84 7.11 -27.95 -8.17
C ILE A 84 7.65 -26.64 -7.58
N ALA A 85 8.87 -26.63 -7.05
CA ALA A 85 9.53 -25.44 -6.51
C ALA A 85 9.74 -24.38 -7.60
N GLU A 86 10.30 -24.77 -8.74
CA GLU A 86 10.55 -23.87 -9.87
C GLU A 86 9.24 -23.29 -10.44
N THR A 87 8.14 -24.06 -10.46
CA THR A 87 6.87 -23.62 -11.04
C THR A 87 6.03 -22.77 -10.07
N THR A 88 6.00 -23.13 -8.78
CA THR A 88 5.17 -22.43 -7.78
C THR A 88 5.90 -21.30 -7.07
N GLY A 89 7.23 -21.27 -7.17
CA GLY A 89 8.09 -20.36 -6.43
C GLY A 89 8.17 -20.67 -4.92
N LEU A 90 7.64 -21.82 -4.48
CA LEU A 90 7.78 -22.29 -3.10
C LEU A 90 9.16 -22.90 -2.87
N SER A 91 9.65 -22.80 -1.64
CA SER A 91 10.90 -23.45 -1.27
C SER A 91 10.75 -24.97 -1.24
N ILE A 92 11.87 -25.68 -1.43
CA ILE A 92 11.89 -27.15 -1.38
C ILE A 92 11.43 -27.63 0.01
N GLU A 93 11.85 -26.97 1.09
CA GLU A 93 11.45 -27.33 2.46
C GLU A 93 9.93 -27.22 2.65
N LYS A 94 9.31 -26.17 2.08
CA LYS A 94 7.85 -26.00 2.14
C LYS A 94 7.14 -27.13 1.39
N ILE A 95 7.63 -27.53 0.22
CA ILE A 95 7.07 -28.62 -0.58
C ILE A 95 7.21 -29.96 0.16
N GLU A 96 8.36 -30.21 0.79
CA GLU A 96 8.57 -31.40 1.62
C GLU A 96 7.63 -31.44 2.82
N ALA A 97 7.44 -30.31 3.51
CA ALA A 97 6.46 -30.22 4.59
C ALA A 97 5.03 -30.54 4.11
N LEU A 98 4.64 -30.04 2.93
CA LEU A 98 3.34 -30.35 2.32
C LEU A 98 3.19 -31.83 1.93
N LYS A 99 4.29 -32.47 1.53
CA LYS A 99 4.34 -33.90 1.20
C LYS A 99 4.16 -34.76 2.46
N ASN A 100 4.87 -34.42 3.54
CA ASN A 100 4.85 -35.16 4.80
C ASN A 100 3.53 -35.04 5.57
N LEU A 101 2.80 -33.92 5.38
CA LEU A 101 1.45 -33.74 5.94
C LEU A 101 0.41 -34.75 5.43
N ARG A 102 0.73 -35.50 4.38
CA ARG A 102 -0.18 -36.45 3.71
C ARG A 102 0.09 -37.92 4.07
N THR A 103 1.10 -38.18 4.89
CA THR A 103 1.48 -39.53 5.36
C THR A 103 1.27 -39.62 6.87
N PRO A 104 0.18 -40.25 7.35
CA PRO A 104 0.19 -40.92 8.65
C PRO A 104 1.12 -42.15 8.64
#